data_AF-A0A3D9AW87-F1
#
_entry.id   AF-A0A3D9AW87-F1
#
_cell.length_a   1.000
_cell.length_b   1.000
_cell.length_c   1.000
_cell.angle_alpha   90.00
_cell.angle_beta   90.00
_cell.angle_gamma   90.00
#
_symmetry.space_group_name_H-M   'P 1'
#
loop_
_entity.id
_entity.type
_entity.pdbx_description
1 polymer ?
#
loop_
_entity_poly.entity_id
_entity_poly.type
_entity_poly.pdbx_seq_one_letter_code
_entity_poly.pdbx_strand_id
1 'polypeptide(L)' 'MEKEDKIFKLLEMCYYGHIDQVKQLLEEGVDINGIGNNGMSPLDAAKNGENDDIVEYLLNMGAKENLNLNDKL' A
#
# COMPACT_ATOMS: atom_id res chain seq x y z
N MET A 1 -5.46 -12.73 -10.92
CA MET A 1 -6.78 -12.23 -10.52
C MET A 1 -6.78 -11.89 -9.04
N GLU A 2 -6.80 -12.85 -8.09
CA GLU A 2 -6.93 -12.52 -6.65
C GLU A 2 -5.83 -11.60 -6.05
N LYS A 3 -4.56 -11.74 -6.46
CA LYS A 3 -3.47 -10.89 -5.92
C LYS A 3 -3.56 -9.43 -6.38
N GLU A 4 -3.93 -9.19 -7.63
CA GLU A 4 -4.07 -7.83 -8.18
C GLU A 4 -5.27 -7.11 -7.53
N ASP A 5 -6.36 -7.85 -7.31
CA ASP A 5 -7.55 -7.32 -6.63
C ASP A 5 -7.24 -6.92 -5.17
N LYS A 6 -6.43 -7.72 -4.46
CA LYS A 6 -6.03 -7.40 -3.07
C LYS A 6 -5.09 -6.19 -2.98
N ILE A 7 -4.21 -5.99 -3.96
CA ILE A 7 -3.36 -4.79 -4.02
C ILE A 7 -4.24 -3.56 -4.22
N PHE A 8 -5.17 -3.60 -5.18
CA PHE A 8 -6.09 -2.48 -5.39
C PHE A 8 -6.88 -2.14 -4.11
N LYS A 9 -7.39 -3.17 -3.41
CA LYS A 9 -8.08 -2.98 -2.14
C LYS A 9 -7.17 -2.35 -1.07
N LEU A 10 -5.92 -2.79 -0.97
CA LEU A 10 -4.93 -2.18 -0.05
C LEU A 10 -4.72 -0.71 -0.36
N LEU A 11 -4.62 -0.33 -1.64
CA LEU A 11 -4.49 1.07 -2.06
C LEU A 11 -5.70 1.91 -1.63
N GLU A 12 -6.93 1.43 -1.84
CA GLU A 12 -8.14 2.14 -1.39
C GLU A 12 -8.16 2.31 0.13
N MET A 13 -7.82 1.27 0.90
CA MET A 13 -7.80 1.35 2.36
C MET A 13 -6.74 2.32 2.87
N CYS A 14 -5.59 2.40 2.20
CA CYS A 14 -4.56 3.38 2.51
C CYS A 14 -5.01 4.80 2.16
N TYR A 15 -5.69 5.01 1.04
CA TYR A 15 -6.17 6.32 0.61
C TYR A 15 -7.32 6.84 1.49
N TYR A 16 -8.23 5.98 1.94
CA TYR A 16 -9.39 6.39 2.74
C TYR A 16 -9.20 6.29 4.26
N GLY A 17 -8.01 5.93 4.75
CA GLY A 17 -7.73 5.96 6.19
C GLY A 17 -8.22 4.74 6.98
N HIS A 18 -8.39 3.58 6.33
CA HIS A 18 -8.92 2.37 6.96
C HIS A 18 -7.82 1.47 7.57
N ILE A 19 -7.13 1.97 8.61
CA ILE A 19 -5.95 1.32 9.22
C ILE A 19 -6.16 -0.16 9.61
N ASP A 20 -7.32 -0.53 10.15
CA ASP A 20 -7.59 -1.92 10.56
C ASP A 20 -7.65 -2.86 9.35
N GLN A 21 -8.21 -2.40 8.23
CA GLN A 21 -8.24 -3.17 6.99
C GLN A 21 -6.87 -3.20 6.30
N VAL A 22 -6.07 -2.13 6.41
CA VAL A 22 -4.67 -2.12 5.96
C VAL A 22 -3.88 -3.21 6.69
N LYS A 23 -4.00 -3.29 8.03
CA LYS A 23 -3.34 -4.32 8.84
C LYS A 23 -3.78 -5.72 8.42
N GLN A 24 -5.08 -5.97 8.31
CA GLN A 24 -5.62 -7.26 7.89
C GLN A 24 -5.08 -7.70 6.52
N LEU A 25 -5.08 -6.81 5.52
CA LEU A 25 -4.61 -7.14 4.17
C LEU A 25 -3.11 -7.48 4.15
N LEU A 26 -2.29 -6.77 4.94
CA LEU A 26 -0.86 -7.08 5.05
C LEU A 26 -0.62 -8.42 5.77
N GLU A 27 -1.41 -8.75 6.78
CA GLU A 27 -1.39 -10.06 7.45
C GLU A 27 -1.79 -11.21 6.50
N GLU A 28 -2.65 -10.95 5.52
CA GLU A 28 -2.99 -11.90 4.45
C GLU A 28 -1.86 -12.08 3.41
N GLY A 29 -0.70 -11.46 3.60
CA GLY A 29 0.47 -11.60 2.75
C GLY A 29 0.45 -10.76 1.48
N VAL A 30 -0.35 -9.69 1.47
CA VAL A 30 -0.31 -8.68 0.40
C VAL A 30 1.03 -7.95 0.45
N ASP A 31 1.67 -7.78 -0.71
CA ASP A 31 2.96 -7.08 -0.80
C ASP A 31 2.80 -5.61 -0.41
N ILE A 32 3.48 -5.20 0.66
CA ILE A 32 3.48 -3.83 1.17
C ILE A 32 4.02 -2.81 0.15
N ASN A 33 4.83 -3.28 -0.82
CA ASN A 33 5.38 -2.48 -1.91
C ASN A 33 4.69 -2.79 -3.25
N GLY A 34 3.57 -3.51 -3.23
CA GLY A 34 2.89 -3.90 -4.45
C GLY A 34 2.29 -2.68 -5.16
N ILE A 35 2.60 -2.56 -6.45
CA ILE A 35 2.21 -1.43 -7.28
C ILE A 35 0.90 -1.74 -8.02
N GLY A 36 -0.09 -0.86 -7.86
CA GLY A 36 -1.34 -0.93 -8.62
C GLY A 36 -1.19 -0.50 -10.08
N ASN A 37 -2.25 -0.68 -10.88
CA ASN A 37 -2.23 -0.37 -12.32
C ASN A 37 -1.99 1.12 -12.64
N ASN A 38 -2.21 2.00 -11.68
CA ASN A 38 -1.94 3.44 -11.78
C ASN A 38 -0.51 3.82 -11.37
N GLY A 39 0.35 2.85 -11.06
CA GLY A 39 1.71 3.10 -10.62
C GLY A 39 1.83 3.51 -9.15
N MET A 40 0.75 3.50 -8.37
CA MET A 40 0.80 3.85 -6.94
C MET A 40 1.15 2.65 -6.07
N SER A 41 1.96 2.92 -5.04
CA SER A 41 2.16 2.02 -3.90
C SER A 41 1.16 2.31 -2.76
N PRO A 42 1.03 1.41 -1.77
CA PRO A 42 0.26 1.68 -0.56
C PRO A 42 0.71 2.94 0.17
N LEU A 43 2.03 3.21 0.18
CA LEU A 43 2.59 4.40 0.81
C LEU A 43 2.18 5.68 0.05
N ASP A 44 2.18 5.66 -1.29
CA ASP A 44 1.71 6.80 -2.10
C ASP A 44 0.22 7.06 -1.89
N ALA A 45 -0.58 6.00 -1.81
CA ALA A 45 -2.01 6.10 -1.54
C ALA A 45 -2.29 6.72 -0.17
N ALA A 46 -1.57 6.29 0.89
CA ALA A 46 -1.69 6.86 2.23
C ALA A 46 -1.31 8.34 2.28
N LYS A 47 -0.21 8.73 1.61
CA LYS A 47 0.23 10.13 1.50
C LYS A 47 -0.80 10.99 0.75
N ASN A 48 -1.34 10.50 -0.36
CA ASN A 48 -2.35 11.21 -1.15
C ASN A 48 -3.69 11.35 -0.41
N GLY A 49 -4.00 10.40 0.47
CA GLY A 49 -5.18 10.41 1.33
C GLY A 49 -5.01 11.22 2.63
N GLU A 50 -3.83 11.80 2.87
CA GLU A 50 -3.49 12.53 4.10
C GLU A 50 -3.63 11.68 5.39
N ASN A 51 -3.38 10.37 5.30
CA ASN A 51 -3.51 9.42 6.41
C ASN A 51 -2.15 9.16 7.07
N ASP A 52 -1.67 10.11 7.87
CA ASP A 52 -0.34 10.08 8.51
C ASP A 52 -0.12 8.85 9.40
N ASP A 53 -1.17 8.34 10.05
CA ASP A 53 -1.13 7.13 10.88
C ASP A 53 -0.82 5.87 10.06
N ILE A 54 -1.40 5.78 8.86
CA ILE A 54 -1.11 4.70 7.91
C ILE A 54 0.28 4.90 7.31
N VAL A 55 0.69 6.13 6.99
CA VAL A 55 2.05 6.43 6.50
C VAL A 55 3.10 5.94 7.51
N GLU A 56 2.96 6.31 8.78
CA GLU A 56 3.88 5.88 9.84
C GLU A 56 3.88 4.37 9.99
N TYR A 57 2.69 3.74 9.99
CA TYR A 57 2.57 2.29 10.11
C TYR A 57 3.27 1.56 8.95
N LEU A 58 3.05 1.97 7.70
CA LEU A 58 3.66 1.36 6.53
C LEU A 58 5.18 1.51 6.52
N LEU A 59 5.70 2.68 6.88
CA LEU A 59 7.14 2.92 7.01
C LEU A 59 7.77 2.05 8.09
N ASN A 60 7.12 1.93 9.25
CA ASN A 60 7.57 1.04 10.34
C ASN A 60 7.58 -0.45 9.92
N MET A 61 6.72 -0.83 8.98
CA MET A 61 6.67 -2.17 8.40
C MET A 61 7.66 -2.37 7.23
N GLY A 62 8.47 -1.35 6.89
CA GLY A 62 9.49 -1.43 5.85
C GLY A 62 8.98 -1.14 4.43
N ALA A 63 7.85 -0.42 4.29
CA ALA A 63 7.46 0.14 3.00
C ALA A 63 8.56 1.07 2.46
N LYS A 64 8.88 0.94 1.18
CA LYS A 64 9.94 1.71 0.54
C LYS A 64 9.39 3.03 0.02
N GLU A 65 10.13 4.10 0.25
CA GLU A 65 9.89 5.37 -0.43
C GLU A 65 10.38 5.30 -1.87
N ASN A 66 9.67 5.98 -2.78
CA ASN A 66 10.06 6.17 -4.19
C ASN A 66 10.29 4.84 -4.93
N LEU A 67 9.31 3.93 -4.90
CA LEU A 67 9.37 2.68 -5.66
C LEU A 67 9.51 2.96 -7.17
N ASN A 68 10.69 2.68 -7.69
CA ASN A 68 11.02 2.80 -9.10
C ASN A 68 10.31 1.66 -9.84
N LEU A 69 9.51 1.98 -10.86
CA LEU A 69 8.86 0.97 -11.73
C LEU A 69 9.88 0.00 -12.37
N ASN A 70 11.17 0.39 -12.43
CA ASN A 70 12.27 -0.39 -12.99
C ASN A 70 12.90 -1.40 -12.01
N ASP A 71 12.54 -1.38 -10.72
CA ASP A 71 13.08 -2.32 -9.72
C ASP A 71 12.40 -3.70 -9.76
N LYS A 72 11.48 -3.91 -10.71
CA LYS A 72 10.84 -5.20 -11.00
C LYS A 72 11.61 -6.07 -12.02
N LEU A 73 12.88 -5.75 -12.31
CA LEU A 73 13.74 -6.49 -13.25
C LEU A 73 14.71 -7.44 -12.54
#